data_AF-A0A165PLX2-F1
#
_entry.id   AF-A0A165PLX2-F1
#
_cell.length_a   1.000
_cell.length_b   1.000
_cell.length_c   1.000
_cell.angle_alpha   90.00
_cell.angle_beta   90.00
_cell.angle_gamma   90.00
#
_symmetry.space_group_name_H-M   'P 1'
#
loop_
_entity.id
_entity.type
_entity.pdbx_description
1 polymer ?
#
loop_
_entity_poly.entity_id
_entity_poly.type
_entity_poly.pdbx_seq_one_letter_code
_entity_poly.pdbx_strand_id
1 'polypeptide(L)'
;MASLRVLKLWATYLDVRTMTLISKAAPTIEEMLLWYDDVHENVKLEAILVAHITTPKLQYLALDVDEMDTDDLPQFFHAVAPTVTSLVLEGTALADDLHHLQALYNVESLSFLSDVDDNFFVALAETSPVVWPKLTKVAIGSTGRIIPPTNDGIVQLVQARRAVDTLDNAIEAPRQIVEVDLRCKDVPNWIHATIDHLLASPGPDSATTM
;
A
#
# COMPACT_ATOMS: atom_id res chain seq x y z
N MET A 1 -18.63 -13.47 23.40
CA MET A 1 -17.58 -12.44 23.47
C MET A 1 -17.79 -11.50 22.30
N ALA A 2 -17.75 -10.19 22.52
CA ALA A 2 -17.86 -9.23 21.42
C ALA A 2 -16.54 -9.21 20.62
N SER A 3 -16.63 -9.12 19.29
CA SER A 3 -15.48 -9.04 18.38
C SER A 3 -15.51 -7.71 17.64
N LEU A 4 -14.44 -6.92 17.74
CA LEU A 4 -14.27 -5.70 16.96
C LEU A 4 -13.40 -6.05 15.74
N ARG A 5 -14.00 -6.08 14.55
CA ARG A 5 -13.31 -6.41 13.29
C ARG A 5 -12.71 -5.19 12.60
N VAL A 6 -13.39 -4.05 12.69
CA VAL A 6 -13.00 -2.80 12.04
C VAL A 6 -12.69 -1.77 13.11
N LEU A 7 -11.50 -1.19 13.05
CA LEU A 7 -11.10 -0.05 13.87
C LEU A 7 -10.87 1.15 12.97
N LYS A 8 -11.63 2.23 13.21
CA LYS A 8 -11.43 3.52 12.56
C LYS A 8 -10.91 4.48 13.62
N LEU A 9 -9.70 4.97 13.43
CA LEU A 9 -9.10 5.99 14.28
C LEU A 9 -9.04 7.28 13.46
N TRP A 10 -9.85 8.23 13.86
CA TRP A 10 -9.70 9.62 13.45
C TRP A 10 -8.81 10.30 14.48
N ALA A 11 -7.86 11.13 14.03
CA ALA A 11 -6.88 11.86 14.82
C ALA A 11 -7.50 12.71 15.95
N THR A 12 -7.92 12.03 16.99
CA THR A 12 -8.44 12.56 18.24
C THR A 12 -7.54 12.02 19.33
N TYR A 13 -7.42 12.77 20.43
CA TYR A 13 -6.58 12.41 21.57
C TYR A 13 -6.93 10.98 22.06
N LEU A 14 -6.09 10.00 21.74
CA LEU A 14 -6.26 8.63 22.21
C LEU A 14 -5.82 8.57 23.67
N ASP A 15 -6.75 8.79 24.59
CA ASP A 15 -6.47 8.65 26.00
C ASP A 15 -6.11 7.20 26.37
N VAL A 16 -5.49 7.03 27.55
CA VAL A 16 -5.07 5.71 28.07
C VAL A 16 -6.24 4.71 28.11
N ARG A 17 -7.46 5.19 28.32
CA ARG A 17 -8.66 4.33 28.38
C ARG A 17 -9.03 3.79 27.00
N THR A 18 -8.98 4.65 25.98
CA THR A 18 -9.21 4.30 24.59
C THR A 18 -8.16 3.31 24.12
N MET A 19 -6.89 3.55 24.44
CA MET A 19 -5.81 2.60 24.15
C MET A 19 -5.99 1.26 24.86
N THR A 20 -6.45 1.26 26.11
CA THR A 20 -6.75 0.01 26.83
C THR A 20 -7.88 -0.77 26.16
N LEU A 21 -8.90 -0.08 25.63
CA LEU A 21 -9.99 -0.71 24.88
C LEU A 21 -9.49 -1.27 23.55
N ILE A 22 -8.71 -0.49 22.79
CA ILE A 22 -8.11 -0.91 21.53
C ILE A 22 -7.22 -2.13 21.75
N SER A 23 -6.34 -2.13 22.75
CA SER A 23 -5.46 -3.25 23.07
C SER A 23 -6.23 -4.54 23.38
N LYS A 24 -7.35 -4.45 24.11
CA LYS A 24 -8.23 -5.61 24.38
C LYS A 24 -8.92 -6.14 23.12
N ALA A 25 -9.21 -5.26 22.16
CA ALA A 25 -9.86 -5.59 20.90
C ALA A 25 -8.88 -6.00 19.80
N ALA A 26 -7.60 -5.63 19.91
CA ALA A 26 -6.56 -5.80 18.91
C ALA A 26 -6.47 -7.22 18.30
N PRO A 27 -6.60 -8.31 19.08
CA PRO A 27 -6.55 -9.67 18.53
C PRO A 27 -7.67 -10.01 17.53
N THR A 28 -8.75 -9.22 17.48
CA THR A 28 -9.89 -9.43 16.58
C THR A 28 -9.95 -8.46 15.41
N ILE A 29 -9.07 -7.45 15.37
CA ILE A 29 -9.08 -6.42 14.32
C ILE A 29 -8.54 -7.04 13.03
N GLU A 30 -9.32 -6.87 11.97
CA GLU A 30 -9.04 -7.30 10.59
C GLU A 30 -8.83 -6.11 9.66
N GLU A 31 -9.45 -4.98 9.97
CA GLU A 31 -9.37 -3.74 9.19
C GLU A 31 -9.04 -2.56 10.11
N MET A 32 -8.02 -1.78 9.75
CA MET A 32 -7.63 -0.57 10.47
C MET A 32 -7.55 0.61 9.51
N LEU A 33 -8.23 1.70 9.86
CA LEU A 33 -8.19 2.95 9.11
C LEU A 33 -7.62 4.01 10.04
N LEU A 34 -6.49 4.61 9.63
CA LEU A 34 -5.78 5.67 10.33
C LEU A 34 -5.87 6.93 9.48
N TRP A 35 -6.82 7.81 9.80
CA TRP A 35 -7.08 9.04 9.06
C TRP A 35 -6.93 10.27 9.96
N TYR A 36 -6.38 11.34 9.42
CA TYR A 36 -6.31 12.62 10.08
C TYR A 36 -7.41 13.54 9.54
N ASP A 37 -8.03 14.31 10.43
CA ASP A 37 -8.95 15.35 10.01
C ASP A 37 -8.18 16.67 10.09
N ASP A 38 -8.11 17.38 8.98
CA ASP A 38 -7.31 18.59 8.68
C ASP A 38 -7.60 19.77 9.63
N VAL A 39 -8.55 19.60 10.56
CA VAL A 39 -9.10 20.65 11.41
C VAL A 39 -8.23 20.92 12.65
N HIS A 40 -7.23 20.10 12.97
CA HIS A 40 -6.49 20.19 14.23
C HIS A 40 -4.96 20.11 14.08
N GLU A 41 -4.35 21.27 13.78
CA GLU A 41 -2.91 21.54 13.56
C GLU A 41 -1.89 21.06 14.62
N ASN A 42 -2.22 20.29 15.67
CA ASN A 42 -1.24 19.97 16.73
C ASN A 42 -1.42 18.63 17.47
N VAL A 43 -2.20 17.68 16.95
CA VAL A 43 -2.32 16.37 17.62
C VAL A 43 -1.37 15.37 16.98
N LYS A 44 -0.14 15.31 17.51
CA LYS A 44 0.72 14.15 17.27
C LYS A 44 0.02 12.94 17.88
N LEU A 45 -0.32 11.93 17.06
CA LEU A 45 -0.56 10.61 17.61
C LEU A 45 0.70 10.24 18.38
N GLU A 46 0.58 9.96 19.68
CA GLU A 46 1.68 9.34 20.42
C GLU A 46 1.87 7.94 19.85
N ALA A 47 2.60 7.84 18.73
CA ALA A 47 2.75 6.63 17.95
C ALA A 47 3.49 5.52 18.73
N ILE A 48 4.16 5.90 19.82
CA ILE A 48 4.62 5.02 20.91
C ILE A 48 3.52 4.06 21.38
N LEU A 49 2.26 4.50 21.46
CA LEU A 49 1.16 3.69 21.97
C LEU A 49 0.62 2.71 20.91
N VAL A 50 0.70 3.05 19.62
CA VAL A 50 0.27 2.17 18.52
C VAL A 50 1.27 1.04 18.29
N ALA A 51 2.57 1.29 18.53
CA ALA A 51 3.63 0.31 18.39
C ALA A 51 3.48 -0.95 19.29
N HIS A 52 2.66 -0.87 20.35
CA HIS A 52 2.41 -1.98 21.27
C HIS A 52 1.13 -2.77 20.96
N ILE A 53 0.37 -2.34 19.95
CA ILE A 53 -0.88 -3.02 19.57
C ILE A 53 -0.52 -4.23 18.70
N THR A 54 -0.77 -5.44 19.20
CA THR A 54 -0.65 -6.67 18.40
C THR A 54 -1.98 -6.97 17.70
N THR A 55 -2.03 -6.78 16.37
CA THR A 55 -3.20 -7.11 15.54
C THR A 55 -2.90 -8.28 14.60
N PRO A 56 -2.85 -9.53 15.11
CA PRO A 56 -2.42 -10.71 14.35
C PRO A 56 -3.37 -11.10 13.21
N LYS A 57 -4.54 -10.45 13.10
CA LYS A 57 -5.53 -10.68 12.05
C LYS A 57 -5.67 -9.48 11.10
N LEU A 58 -4.88 -8.43 11.27
CA LEU A 58 -5.00 -7.22 10.46
C LEU A 58 -4.58 -7.51 9.03
N GLN A 59 -5.54 -7.47 8.10
CA GLN A 59 -5.34 -7.74 6.68
C GLN A 59 -5.43 -6.47 5.85
N TYR A 60 -6.28 -5.52 6.26
CA TYR A 60 -6.52 -4.27 5.57
C TYR A 60 -6.05 -3.09 6.41
N LEU A 61 -5.18 -2.26 5.83
CA LEU A 61 -4.67 -1.04 6.44
C LEU A 61 -4.91 0.14 5.50
N ALA A 62 -5.63 1.15 5.96
CA ALA A 62 -5.73 2.44 5.28
C ALA A 62 -4.95 3.50 6.06
N LEU A 63 -4.12 4.26 5.34
CA LEU A 63 -3.24 5.29 5.89
C LEU A 63 -3.49 6.61 5.15
N ASP A 64 -3.45 7.70 5.89
CA ASP A 64 -3.33 9.05 5.35
C ASP A 64 -1.84 9.46 5.36
N VAL A 65 -1.24 9.57 4.18
CA VAL A 65 0.22 9.75 4.02
C VAL A 65 0.67 11.19 4.20
N ASP A 66 -0.21 12.17 3.98
CA ASP A 66 0.14 13.60 4.11
C ASP A 66 0.45 13.97 5.58
N GLU A 67 -0.15 13.22 6.52
CA GLU A 67 -0.10 13.48 7.96
C GLU A 67 0.72 12.43 8.75
N MET A 68 1.45 11.55 8.04
CA MET A 68 2.31 10.57 8.68
C MET A 68 3.58 11.23 9.25
N ASP A 69 3.64 11.42 10.57
CA ASP A 69 4.92 11.67 11.26
C ASP A 69 5.78 10.40 11.19
N THR A 70 6.89 10.53 10.47
CA THR A 70 7.64 9.41 9.90
C THR A 70 8.52 8.67 10.91
N ASP A 71 8.77 9.29 12.07
CA ASP A 71 9.73 8.80 13.05
C ASP A 71 9.24 7.56 13.84
N ASP A 72 7.94 7.42 14.08
CA ASP A 72 7.41 6.40 15.01
C ASP A 72 6.66 5.24 14.34
N LEU A 73 6.29 5.38 13.06
CA LEU A 73 5.56 4.36 12.30
C LEU A 73 6.36 3.08 11.95
N PRO A 74 7.70 3.10 11.81
CA PRO A 74 8.43 1.89 11.44
C PRO A 74 8.20 0.70 12.37
N GLN A 75 8.06 0.95 13.68
CA GLN A 75 7.82 -0.12 14.66
C GLN A 75 6.44 -0.74 14.49
N PHE A 76 5.41 0.09 14.27
CA PHE A 76 4.06 -0.39 14.01
C PHE A 76 3.99 -1.18 12.70
N PHE A 77 4.54 -0.65 11.61
CA PHE A 77 4.56 -1.35 10.33
C PHE A 77 5.28 -2.69 10.42
N HIS A 78 6.41 -2.77 11.12
CA HIS A 78 7.10 -4.04 11.33
C HIS A 78 6.23 -5.08 12.06
N ALA A 79 5.44 -4.64 13.05
CA ALA A 79 4.57 -5.52 13.83
C ALA A 79 3.40 -6.09 12.99
N VAL A 80 2.87 -5.30 12.03
CA VAL A 80 1.72 -5.70 11.20
C VAL A 80 2.10 -6.18 9.79
N ALA A 81 3.36 -6.00 9.40
CA ALA A 81 3.88 -6.39 8.10
C ALA A 81 3.58 -7.84 7.70
N PRO A 82 3.61 -8.86 8.59
CA PRO A 82 3.31 -10.23 8.20
C PRO A 82 1.84 -10.48 7.84
N THR A 83 0.92 -9.61 8.27
CA THR A 83 -0.53 -9.87 8.20
C THR A 83 -1.23 -8.96 7.19
N VAL A 84 -0.76 -7.73 7.02
CA VAL A 84 -1.34 -6.76 6.08
C VAL A 84 -1.13 -7.23 4.64
N THR A 85 -2.23 -7.45 3.91
CA THR A 85 -2.24 -7.84 2.50
C THR A 85 -2.86 -6.77 1.60
N SER A 86 -3.67 -5.88 2.16
CA SER A 86 -4.30 -4.77 1.45
C SER A 86 -3.91 -3.45 2.11
N LEU A 87 -3.30 -2.58 1.32
CA LEU A 87 -2.87 -1.24 1.71
C LEU A 87 -3.64 -0.20 0.89
N VAL A 88 -4.25 0.76 1.58
CA VAL A 88 -4.92 1.90 0.97
C VAL A 88 -4.24 3.18 1.43
N LEU A 89 -3.83 4.00 0.48
CA LEU A 89 -3.19 5.29 0.72
C LEU A 89 -4.18 6.42 0.37
N GLU A 90 -4.41 7.28 1.33
CA GLU A 90 -5.09 8.56 1.22
C GLU A 90 -4.05 9.66 1.45
N GLY A 91 -4.27 10.85 0.90
CA GLY A 91 -3.22 11.87 0.76
C GLY A 91 -2.39 11.74 -0.52
N THR A 92 -1.41 12.60 -0.70
CA THR A 92 -0.56 12.63 -1.91
C THR A 92 0.62 11.69 -1.74
N ALA A 93 0.56 10.49 -2.33
CA ALA A 93 1.66 9.54 -2.23
C ALA A 93 2.87 9.96 -3.07
N LEU A 94 4.00 10.20 -2.40
CA LEU A 94 5.28 10.62 -2.98
C LEU A 94 6.30 9.48 -2.97
N ALA A 95 7.26 9.53 -3.89
CA ALA A 95 8.35 8.54 -3.94
C ALA A 95 9.09 8.42 -2.60
N ASP A 96 9.23 9.54 -1.88
CA ASP A 96 9.85 9.58 -0.57
C ASP A 96 9.06 8.75 0.47
N ASP A 97 7.74 8.55 0.36
CA ASP A 97 7.00 7.76 1.36
C ASP A 97 7.35 6.27 1.34
N LEU A 98 7.90 5.80 0.21
CA LEU A 98 8.16 4.38 -0.02
C LEU A 98 9.09 3.75 1.02
N HIS A 99 10.05 4.52 1.56
CA HIS A 99 11.00 4.00 2.53
C HIS A 99 10.37 3.65 3.89
N HIS A 100 9.21 4.24 4.22
CA HIS A 100 8.42 3.84 5.38
C HIS A 100 7.56 2.63 5.07
N LEU A 101 6.89 2.66 3.93
CA LEU A 101 5.88 1.68 3.58
C LEU A 101 6.49 0.32 3.16
N GLN A 102 7.77 0.28 2.76
CA GLN A 102 8.47 -0.95 2.39
C GLN A 102 8.50 -2.00 3.52
N ALA A 103 8.33 -1.59 4.77
CA ALA A 103 8.24 -2.50 5.90
C ALA A 103 7.06 -3.48 5.77
N LEU A 104 5.98 -3.09 5.08
CA LEU A 104 4.77 -3.89 4.86
C LEU A 104 4.96 -4.94 3.75
N TYR A 105 5.97 -5.80 3.85
CA TYR A 105 6.42 -6.71 2.79
C TYR A 105 5.36 -7.72 2.28
N ASN A 106 4.27 -7.93 3.03
CA ASN A 106 3.21 -8.88 2.67
C ASN A 106 2.06 -8.27 1.83
N VAL A 107 2.17 -7.00 1.44
CA VAL A 107 1.16 -6.31 0.62
C VAL A 107 0.98 -7.00 -0.73
N GLU A 108 -0.27 -7.37 -1.04
CA GLU A 108 -0.70 -7.99 -2.28
C GLU A 108 -1.57 -7.04 -3.13
N SER A 109 -2.25 -6.09 -2.49
CA SER A 109 -3.12 -5.10 -3.11
C SER A 109 -2.82 -3.70 -2.58
N LEU A 110 -2.55 -2.78 -3.50
CA LEU A 110 -2.32 -1.37 -3.24
C LEU A 110 -3.42 -0.54 -3.89
N SER A 111 -4.06 0.36 -3.14
CA SER A 111 -5.06 1.29 -3.69
C SER A 111 -4.79 2.72 -3.25
N PHE A 112 -5.03 3.67 -4.16
CA PHE A 112 -4.94 5.10 -3.87
C PHE A 112 -6.34 5.71 -3.88
N LEU A 113 -6.72 6.40 -2.80
CA LEU A 113 -7.98 7.17 -2.75
C LEU A 113 -7.81 8.60 -3.27
N SER A 114 -6.57 9.09 -3.26
CA SER A 114 -6.19 10.46 -3.57
C SER A 114 -5.09 10.48 -4.64
N ASP A 115 -4.41 11.60 -4.79
CA ASP A 115 -3.41 11.80 -5.82
C ASP A 115 -2.14 10.97 -5.54
N VAL A 116 -1.46 10.53 -6.60
CA VAL A 116 -0.21 9.78 -6.53
C VAL A 116 0.79 10.40 -7.51
N ASP A 117 1.99 10.68 -7.04
CA ASP A 117 3.09 11.12 -7.91
C ASP A 117 3.52 9.95 -8.80
N ASP A 118 3.66 10.16 -10.11
CA ASP A 118 4.09 9.11 -11.02
C ASP A 118 5.47 8.53 -10.66
N ASN A 119 6.36 9.35 -10.07
CA ASN A 119 7.65 8.91 -9.56
C ASN A 119 7.50 7.90 -8.41
N PHE A 120 6.37 7.85 -7.72
CA PHE A 120 6.08 6.78 -6.76
C PHE A 120 6.11 5.40 -7.46
N PHE A 121 5.48 5.30 -8.63
CA PHE A 121 5.46 4.05 -9.40
C PHE A 121 6.83 3.72 -9.99
N VAL A 122 7.56 4.73 -10.47
CA VAL A 122 8.95 4.57 -10.94
C VAL A 122 9.84 4.06 -9.81
N ALA A 123 9.79 4.70 -8.63
CA ALA A 123 10.53 4.25 -7.45
C ALA A 123 10.17 2.80 -7.08
N LEU A 124 8.88 2.45 -7.10
CA LEU A 124 8.43 1.09 -6.81
C LEU A 124 8.92 0.06 -7.86
N ALA A 125 9.12 0.48 -9.11
CA ALA A 125 9.65 -0.35 -10.19
C ALA A 125 11.17 -0.56 -10.09
N GLU A 126 11.91 0.47 -9.67
CA GLU A 126 13.38 0.49 -9.67
C GLU A 126 14.02 0.04 -8.35
N THR A 127 13.26 0.03 -7.25
CA THR A 127 13.83 -0.26 -5.92
C THR A 127 14.36 -1.69 -5.80
N SER A 128 15.56 -1.82 -5.23
CA SER A 128 16.23 -3.08 -4.93
C SER A 128 16.69 -3.11 -3.46
N PRO A 129 16.23 -4.06 -2.63
CA PRO A 129 15.34 -5.18 -2.96
C PRO A 129 13.93 -4.73 -3.34
N VAL A 130 13.21 -5.59 -4.07
CA VAL A 130 11.86 -5.26 -4.56
C VAL A 130 10.90 -5.05 -3.39
N VAL A 131 10.33 -3.85 -3.32
CA VAL A 131 9.33 -3.49 -2.31
C VAL A 131 8.03 -4.23 -2.60
N TRP A 132 7.41 -4.85 -1.60
CA TRP A 132 6.18 -5.65 -1.75
C TRP A 132 6.30 -6.71 -2.85
N PRO A 133 7.14 -7.74 -2.66
CA PRO A 133 7.32 -8.80 -3.65
C PRO A 133 6.01 -9.53 -3.98
N LYS A 134 5.00 -9.48 -3.10
CA LYS A 134 3.70 -10.13 -3.32
C LYS A 134 2.65 -9.26 -4.01
N LEU A 135 2.98 -8.01 -4.36
CA LEU A 135 2.05 -7.09 -4.99
C LEU A 135 1.55 -7.64 -6.33
N THR A 136 0.24 -7.83 -6.45
CA THR A 136 -0.42 -8.34 -7.65
C THR A 136 -1.52 -7.41 -8.17
N LYS A 137 -2.00 -6.47 -7.35
CA LYS A 137 -3.09 -5.56 -7.67
C LYS A 137 -2.74 -4.11 -7.36
N VAL A 138 -2.99 -3.22 -8.30
CA VAL A 138 -2.86 -1.76 -8.10
C VAL A 138 -4.15 -1.08 -8.54
N ALA A 139 -4.70 -0.19 -7.72
CA ALA A 139 -5.90 0.55 -8.06
C ALA A 139 -5.77 2.03 -7.75
N ILE A 140 -6.36 2.88 -8.59
CA ILE A 140 -6.50 4.33 -8.33
C ILE A 140 -7.99 4.65 -8.39
N GLY A 141 -8.50 5.17 -7.27
CA GLY A 141 -9.90 5.55 -7.11
C GLY A 141 -10.33 6.66 -8.07
N SER A 142 -11.64 6.84 -8.21
CA SER A 142 -12.21 7.85 -9.12
C SER A 142 -11.95 9.29 -8.69
N THR A 143 -11.54 9.48 -7.43
CA THR A 143 -11.19 10.78 -6.82
C THR A 143 -9.71 11.12 -6.96
N GLY A 144 -8.84 10.11 -7.10
CA GLY A 144 -7.40 10.29 -7.23
C GLY A 144 -6.96 10.66 -8.65
N ARG A 145 -5.69 11.04 -8.78
CA ARG A 145 -5.01 11.37 -10.05
C ARG A 145 -3.57 10.89 -10.04
N ILE A 146 -3.01 10.67 -11.23
CA ILE A 146 -1.56 10.46 -11.40
C ILE A 146 -0.93 11.81 -11.75
N ILE A 147 0.14 12.20 -11.05
CA ILE A 147 0.80 13.50 -11.22
C ILE A 147 2.27 13.33 -11.63
N PRO A 148 2.71 13.84 -12.80
CA PRO A 148 1.88 14.32 -13.90
C PRO A 148 1.21 13.15 -14.65
N PRO A 149 0.02 13.34 -15.23
CA PRO A 149 -0.79 12.25 -15.80
C PRO A 149 -0.23 11.67 -17.11
N THR A 150 0.79 12.29 -17.70
CA THR A 150 1.35 11.91 -19.00
C THR A 150 2.55 10.98 -18.91
N ASN A 151 3.05 10.73 -17.71
CA ASN A 151 4.18 9.83 -17.53
C ASN A 151 3.74 8.36 -17.55
N ASP A 152 4.71 7.47 -17.63
CA ASP A 152 4.52 6.05 -17.80
C ASP A 152 4.95 5.23 -16.57
N GLY A 153 5.08 5.83 -15.38
CA GLY A 153 5.56 5.15 -14.17
C GLY A 153 4.77 3.89 -13.82
N ILE A 154 3.43 3.93 -13.91
CA ILE A 154 2.59 2.73 -13.70
C ILE A 154 2.86 1.64 -14.76
N VAL A 155 3.16 2.02 -16.00
CA VAL A 155 3.53 1.08 -17.07
C VAL A 155 4.89 0.46 -16.77
N GLN A 156 5.87 1.28 -16.34
CA GLN A 156 7.19 0.81 -15.93
C GLN A 156 7.10 -0.19 -14.77
N LEU A 157 6.26 0.07 -13.77
CA LEU A 157 6.00 -0.86 -12.67
C LEU A 157 5.49 -2.22 -13.18
N VAL A 158 4.47 -2.21 -14.04
CA VAL A 158 3.90 -3.45 -14.59
C VAL A 158 4.95 -4.21 -15.42
N GLN A 159 5.77 -3.51 -16.22
CA GLN A 159 6.86 -4.11 -16.99
C GLN A 159 7.94 -4.72 -16.10
N ALA A 160 8.39 -3.99 -15.08
CA ALA A 160 9.41 -4.45 -14.13
C ALA A 160 8.97 -5.75 -13.44
N ARG A 161 7.68 -5.86 -13.07
CA ARG A 161 7.10 -7.06 -12.44
C ARG A 161 6.91 -8.25 -13.38
N ARG A 162 6.97 -8.04 -14.70
CA ARG A 162 6.93 -9.12 -15.70
C ARG A 162 8.31 -9.65 -16.07
N ALA A 163 9.37 -8.88 -15.85
CA ALA A 163 10.73 -9.24 -16.28
C ALA A 163 11.46 -10.22 -15.34
N VAL A 164 10.80 -10.71 -14.28
CA VAL A 164 11.44 -11.33 -13.11
C VAL A 164 11.73 -12.84 -13.29
N ASP A 165 11.32 -13.45 -14.40
CA ASP A 165 11.35 -14.91 -14.63
C ASP A 165 12.74 -15.59 -14.71
N THR A 166 13.85 -14.95 -14.32
CA THR A 166 15.20 -15.50 -14.60
C THR A 166 16.25 -15.43 -13.50
N LEU A 167 15.98 -14.88 -12.30
CA LEU A 167 16.97 -14.92 -11.21
C LEU A 167 16.76 -16.11 -10.26
N ASP A 168 17.47 -17.19 -10.57
CA ASP A 168 17.52 -18.49 -9.86
C ASP A 168 17.92 -18.45 -8.36
N ASN A 169 18.09 -17.26 -7.75
CA ASN A 169 18.69 -17.14 -6.40
C ASN A 169 18.01 -16.14 -5.45
N ALA A 170 16.83 -15.57 -5.78
CA ALA A 170 16.10 -14.72 -4.84
C ALA A 170 15.28 -15.57 -3.84
N ILE A 171 15.29 -15.18 -2.56
CA ILE A 171 14.53 -15.85 -1.47
C ILE A 171 13.01 -15.82 -1.75
N GLU A 172 12.54 -14.75 -2.40
CA GLU A 172 11.17 -14.62 -2.88
C GLU A 172 11.19 -13.80 -4.17
N ALA A 173 10.76 -14.42 -5.28
CA ALA A 173 10.65 -13.74 -6.56
C ALA A 173 9.44 -12.78 -6.54
N PRO A 174 9.59 -11.53 -7.02
CA PRO A 174 8.46 -10.64 -7.22
C PRO A 174 7.35 -11.28 -8.06
N ARG A 175 6.11 -11.16 -7.60
CA ARG A 175 4.93 -11.61 -8.34
C ARG A 175 4.61 -10.63 -9.46
N GLN A 176 4.06 -11.18 -10.54
CA GLN A 176 3.49 -10.40 -11.63
C GLN A 176 2.24 -9.66 -11.16
N ILE A 177 2.11 -8.39 -11.56
CA ILE A 177 0.86 -7.63 -11.43
C ILE A 177 -0.14 -8.19 -12.45
N VAL A 178 -1.30 -8.61 -11.96
CA VAL A 178 -2.37 -9.23 -12.77
C VAL A 178 -3.60 -8.33 -12.92
N GLU A 179 -3.70 -7.30 -12.08
CA GLU A 179 -4.85 -6.41 -12.05
C GLU A 179 -4.38 -4.97 -11.83
N VAL A 180 -4.77 -4.08 -12.74
CA VAL A 180 -4.60 -2.64 -12.59
C VAL A 180 -5.93 -1.95 -12.89
N ASP A 181 -6.47 -1.23 -11.91
CA ASP A 181 -7.76 -0.54 -12.02
C ASP A 181 -7.57 0.97 -11.90
N LEU A 182 -7.55 1.67 -13.03
CA LEU A 182 -7.40 3.13 -13.08
C LEU A 182 -8.76 3.79 -13.32
N ARG A 183 -9.43 4.25 -12.25
CA ARG A 183 -10.75 4.91 -12.37
C ARG A 183 -10.67 6.43 -12.45
N CYS A 184 -9.47 6.98 -12.36
CA CYS A 184 -9.18 8.40 -12.43
C CYS A 184 -9.36 8.93 -13.88
N LYS A 185 -9.90 10.14 -14.00
CA LYS A 185 -10.34 10.69 -15.31
C LYS A 185 -9.22 11.20 -16.19
N ASP A 186 -8.08 11.51 -15.59
CA ASP A 186 -6.99 12.23 -16.25
C ASP A 186 -5.95 11.29 -16.87
N VAL A 187 -6.11 9.97 -16.73
CA VAL A 187 -5.21 8.97 -17.32
C VAL A 187 -5.46 8.88 -18.82
N PRO A 188 -4.42 9.11 -19.65
CA PRO A 188 -4.54 8.96 -21.09
C PRO A 188 -4.95 7.54 -21.51
N ASN A 189 -5.82 7.42 -22.51
CA ASN A 189 -6.27 6.14 -23.06
C ASN A 189 -5.13 5.21 -23.49
N TRP A 190 -3.98 5.77 -23.90
CA TRP A 190 -2.83 4.96 -24.29
C TRP A 190 -2.24 4.20 -23.09
N ILE A 191 -2.28 4.76 -21.87
CA ILE A 191 -1.82 4.07 -20.65
C ILE A 191 -2.71 2.85 -20.40
N HIS A 192 -4.04 3.02 -20.43
CA HIS A 192 -4.99 1.92 -20.33
C HIS A 192 -4.71 0.82 -21.36
N ALA A 193 -4.60 1.19 -22.63
CA ALA A 193 -4.36 0.23 -23.71
C ALA A 193 -3.02 -0.52 -23.54
N THR A 194 -1.96 0.18 -23.10
CA THR A 194 -0.66 -0.44 -22.82
C THR A 194 -0.74 -1.40 -21.65
N ILE A 195 -1.39 -1.02 -20.55
CA ILE A 195 -1.59 -1.89 -19.38
C ILE A 195 -2.40 -3.13 -19.77
N ASP A 196 -3.53 -2.97 -20.45
CA ASP A 196 -4.36 -4.08 -20.92
C ASP A 196 -3.55 -5.06 -21.80
N HIS A 197 -2.72 -4.51 -22.70
CA HIS A 197 -1.84 -5.33 -23.53
C HIS A 197 -0.79 -6.09 -22.71
N LEU A 198 -0.19 -5.42 -21.70
CA LEU A 198 0.78 -6.04 -20.81
C LEU A 198 0.16 -7.13 -19.93
N LEU A 199 -1.06 -6.94 -19.44
CA LEU A 199 -1.77 -7.90 -18.60
C LEU A 199 -2.33 -9.09 -19.41
N ALA A 200 -2.73 -8.86 -20.68
CA ALA A 200 -3.26 -9.92 -21.56
C ALA A 200 -2.16 -10.83 -22.15
N SER A 201 -0.92 -10.34 -22.24
CA SER A 201 0.17 -11.09 -22.82
C SER A 201 0.63 -12.18 -21.84
N PRO A 202 0.56 -13.49 -22.20
CA PRO A 202 1.03 -14.55 -21.33
C PRO A 202 2.51 -14.33 -20.98
N GLY A 203 2.87 -14.63 -19.73
CA GLY A 203 4.27 -14.64 -19.32
C GLY A 203 5.10 -15.61 -20.20
N PRO A 204 6.41 -15.35 -20.37
CA PRO A 204 7.28 -16.17 -21.22
C PRO A 204 7.26 -17.67 -20.88
N ASP A 205 6.84 -18.04 -19.67
CA ASP A 205 6.81 -19.43 -19.18
C ASP A 205 5.68 -20.30 -19.77
N SER A 206 4.65 -19.71 -20.40
CA SER A 206 3.53 -20.50 -20.93
C SER A 206 3.84 -21.21 -22.26
N ALA A 207 5.02 -21.03 -22.85
CA ALA A 207 5.32 -21.50 -24.21
C ALA A 207 6.13 -22.83 -24.30
N THR A 208 6.62 -23.41 -23.20
CA THR A 208 7.60 -24.52 -23.24
C THR A 208 7.05 -25.88 -22.75
N THR A 209 5.80 -26.22 -23.08
CA THR A 209 5.28 -27.59 -22.86
C THR A 209 4.51 -28.08 -24.09
N MET A 210 5.24 -28.35 -25.18
CA MET A 210 4.78 -29.13 -26.33
C MET A 210 5.85 -30.10 -26.80
#